data_AF-A0A0C2FN45-F1
#
_entry.id   AF-A0A0C2FN45-F1
#
_cell.length_a   1.000
_cell.length_b   1.000
_cell.length_c   1.000
_cell.angle_alpha   90.00
_cell.angle_beta   90.00
_cell.angle_gamma   90.00
#
_symmetry.space_group_name_H-M   'P 1'
#
loop_
_entity.id
_entity.type
_entity.pdbx_description
1 polymer ?
#
loop_
_entity_poly.entity_id
_entity_poly.type
_entity_poly.pdbx_seq_one_letter_code
_entity_poly.pdbx_strand_id
1 'polypeptide(L)'
;MGERCGFLATMTALATGADKVLTFQQEITEKDLLKIAKDAWFKSERGLGLYKIVRSEGANDTITCDYLRNTFDKVGAGDQLTTRVDVLSHAQEGGPPSAFDRQMGLRKAIYAFQGFMDPKKMGESDCCVLGKSLRGWL
;
A
#
# COMPACT_ATOMS: atom_id res chain seq x y z
N MET A 1 4.42 -0.19 6.53
CA MET A 1 5.27 0.79 5.83
C MET A 1 4.51 1.49 4.72
N GLY A 2 5.22 2.34 3.98
CA GLY A 2 4.66 3.24 2.96
C GLY A 2 4.17 4.57 3.54
N GLU A 3 4.02 4.68 4.87
CA GLU A 3 3.58 5.89 5.57
C GLU A 3 2.35 6.52 4.86
N ARG A 4 2.47 7.75 4.36
CA ARG A 4 1.44 8.49 3.60
C ARG A 4 1.44 8.17 2.11
N CYS A 5 2.37 7.36 1.60
CA CYS A 5 2.36 6.84 0.24
C CYS A 5 1.59 5.51 0.17
N GLY A 6 0.38 5.54 -0.42
CA GLY A 6 -0.49 4.36 -0.55
C GLY A 6 -0.04 3.31 -1.57
N PHE A 7 1.07 3.55 -2.31
CA PHE A 7 1.49 2.67 -3.41
C PHE A 7 1.61 1.20 -2.99
N LEU A 8 2.31 0.92 -1.89
CA LEU A 8 2.50 -0.45 -1.42
C LEU A 8 1.18 -1.10 -1.03
N ALA A 9 0.32 -0.38 -0.31
CA ALA A 9 -0.98 -0.88 0.13
C ALA A 9 -1.91 -1.17 -1.06
N THR A 10 -1.98 -0.26 -2.03
CA THR A 10 -2.81 -0.41 -3.23
C THR A 10 -2.34 -1.55 -4.12
N MET A 11 -1.03 -1.65 -4.39
CA MET A 11 -0.50 -2.75 -5.20
C MET A 11 -0.65 -4.09 -4.48
N THR A 12 -0.48 -4.13 -3.15
CA THR A 12 -0.71 -5.35 -2.35
C THR A 12 -2.18 -5.76 -2.39
N ALA A 13 -3.11 -4.81 -2.23
CA ALA A 13 -4.54 -5.08 -2.32
C ALA A 13 -4.93 -5.66 -3.69
N LEU A 14 -4.39 -5.07 -4.77
CA LEU A 14 -4.61 -5.56 -6.13
C LEU A 14 -4.04 -6.96 -6.35
N ALA A 15 -2.79 -7.21 -5.92
CA ALA A 15 -2.12 -8.49 -6.12
C ALA A 15 -2.73 -9.63 -5.27
N THR A 16 -3.27 -9.31 -4.10
CA THR A 16 -3.82 -10.30 -3.15
C THR A 16 -5.34 -10.45 -3.25
N GLY A 17 -6.02 -9.63 -4.07
CA GLY A 17 -7.48 -9.58 -4.12
C GLY A 17 -8.08 -9.18 -2.76
N ALA A 18 -7.58 -8.12 -2.15
CA ALA A 18 -8.15 -7.59 -0.92
C ALA A 18 -9.50 -6.89 -1.21
N ASP A 19 -10.43 -6.97 -0.25
CA ASP A 19 -11.77 -6.39 -0.39
C ASP A 19 -11.76 -4.87 -0.25
N LYS A 20 -10.87 -4.35 0.60
CA LYS A 20 -10.63 -2.91 0.75
C LYS A 20 -9.15 -2.59 0.93
N VAL A 21 -8.80 -1.40 0.47
CA VAL A 21 -7.52 -0.77 0.75
C VAL A 21 -7.77 0.57 1.46
N LEU A 22 -6.99 0.83 2.51
CA LEU A 22 -6.99 2.10 3.24
C LEU A 22 -5.65 2.78 3.00
N THR A 23 -5.69 3.99 2.45
CA THR A 23 -4.50 4.77 2.11
C THR A 23 -4.72 6.23 2.46
N PHE A 24 -3.64 6.99 2.61
CA PHE A 24 -3.72 8.43 2.92
C PHE A 24 -4.35 9.24 1.77
N GLN A 25 -4.22 8.76 0.53
CA GLN A 25 -4.76 9.41 -0.67
C GLN A 25 -6.29 9.40 -0.71
N GLN A 26 -6.94 8.57 0.10
CA GLN A 26 -8.39 8.46 0.17
C GLN A 26 -8.84 8.67 1.61
N GLU A 27 -9.52 9.80 1.86
CA GLU A 27 -10.11 10.06 3.17
C GLU A 27 -11.15 8.99 3.51
N ILE A 28 -11.13 8.60 4.78
CA ILE A 28 -12.06 7.63 5.33
C ILE A 28 -12.75 8.22 6.55
N THR A 29 -14.08 8.16 6.57
CA THR A 29 -14.91 8.61 7.68
C THR A 29 -15.38 7.43 8.53
N GLU A 30 -15.89 7.69 9.74
CA GLU A 30 -16.49 6.65 10.57
C GLU A 30 -17.70 5.97 9.89
N LYS A 31 -18.45 6.72 9.07
CA LYS A 31 -19.58 6.16 8.30
C LYS A 31 -19.11 5.14 7.27
N ASP A 32 -17.95 5.38 6.65
CA ASP A 32 -17.36 4.45 5.69
C ASP A 32 -16.90 3.17 6.39
N LEU A 33 -16.35 3.27 7.60
CA LEU A 33 -15.98 2.10 8.40
C LEU A 33 -17.17 1.20 8.71
N LEU A 34 -18.30 1.79 9.10
CA LEU A 34 -19.55 1.04 9.32
C LEU A 34 -20.03 0.36 8.05
N LYS A 35 -19.87 1.01 6.88
CA LYS A 35 -20.22 0.41 5.59
C LYS A 35 -19.30 -0.77 5.26
N ILE A 36 -17.99 -0.63 5.45
CA ILE A 36 -17.01 -1.70 5.23
C ILE A 36 -17.32 -2.89 6.15
N ALA A 37 -17.63 -2.64 7.43
CA ALA A 37 -17.99 -3.69 8.37
C ALA A 37 -19.27 -4.45 7.95
N LYS A 38 -20.29 -3.72 7.46
CA LYS A 38 -21.50 -4.34 6.89
C LYS A 38 -21.21 -5.16 5.63
N ASP A 39 -20.36 -4.66 4.74
CA ASP A 39 -19.93 -5.40 3.55
C ASP A 39 -19.23 -6.71 3.93
N ALA A 40 -18.40 -6.68 4.99
CA ALA A 40 -17.74 -7.87 5.52
C ALA A 40 -18.71 -8.88 6.12
N TRP A 41 -19.71 -8.41 6.86
CA TRP A 41 -20.77 -9.26 7.41
C TRP A 41 -21.60 -9.93 6.32
N PHE A 42 -22.04 -9.17 5.32
CA PHE A 42 -22.81 -9.71 4.20
C PHE A 42 -22.01 -10.71 3.36
N LYS A 43 -20.69 -10.51 3.23
CA LYS A 43 -19.79 -11.49 2.60
C LYS A 43 -19.73 -12.79 3.42
N SER A 44 -19.66 -12.69 4.73
CA SER A 44 -19.66 -13.84 5.65
C SER A 44 -20.96 -14.64 5.58
N GLU A 45 -22.13 -13.97 5.60
CA GLU A 45 -23.43 -14.65 5.46
C GLU A 45 -23.57 -15.48 4.18
N ARG A 46 -22.90 -15.06 3.10
CA ARG A 46 -22.87 -15.79 1.81
C ARG A 46 -21.92 -16.99 1.82
N GLY A 47 -21.28 -17.31 2.94
CA GLY A 47 -20.32 -18.40 3.08
C GLY A 47 -18.95 -18.12 2.47
N LEU A 48 -18.63 -16.87 2.14
CA LEU A 48 -17.32 -16.47 1.62
C LEU A 48 -16.38 -16.19 2.80
N GLY A 49 -15.43 -17.09 3.02
CA GLY A 49 -14.73 -17.25 4.32
C GLY A 49 -13.71 -16.19 4.74
N LEU A 50 -13.44 -15.12 3.97
CA LEU A 50 -12.46 -14.10 4.38
C LEU A 50 -12.75 -12.71 3.79
N TYR A 51 -12.72 -11.69 4.65
CA TYR A 51 -12.71 -10.27 4.26
C TYR A 51 -11.33 -9.66 4.55
N LYS A 52 -10.60 -9.25 3.51
CA LYS A 52 -9.23 -8.74 3.63
C LYS A 52 -9.20 -7.22 3.48
N ILE A 53 -8.57 -6.55 4.46
CA ILE A 53 -8.32 -5.11 4.43
C ILE A 53 -6.81 -4.89 4.45
N VAL A 54 -6.29 -4.17 3.46
CA VAL A 54 -4.88 -3.74 3.43
C VAL A 54 -4.82 -2.26 3.80
N ARG A 55 -4.06 -1.92 4.83
CA ARG A 55 -3.92 -0.53 5.31
C ARG A 55 -2.47 -0.07 5.18
N SER A 56 -2.22 1.10 4.59
CA SER A 56 -0.92 1.77 4.71
C SER A 56 -0.74 2.33 6.12
N GLU A 57 0.50 2.37 6.60
CA GLU A 57 0.80 2.73 7.99
C GLU A 57 0.26 4.12 8.37
N GLY A 58 0.48 5.11 7.50
CA GLY A 58 0.00 6.48 7.63
C GLY A 58 -1.30 6.75 6.88
N ALA A 59 -2.15 5.74 6.69
CA ALA A 59 -3.43 5.93 5.99
C ALA A 59 -4.33 6.96 6.68
N ASN A 60 -4.36 6.94 8.02
CA ASN A 60 -5.12 7.86 8.83
C ASN A 60 -4.58 7.80 10.28
N ASP A 61 -4.43 8.96 10.92
CA ASP A 61 -3.84 9.09 12.26
C ASP A 61 -4.81 8.65 13.37
N THR A 62 -6.13 8.79 13.18
CA THR A 62 -7.15 8.41 14.17
C THR A 62 -7.66 6.99 13.96
N ILE A 63 -7.79 6.55 12.70
CA ILE A 63 -8.28 5.22 12.34
C ILE A 63 -7.08 4.25 12.27
N THR A 64 -6.68 3.79 13.45
CA THR A 64 -5.61 2.81 13.65
C THR A 64 -6.10 1.37 13.39
N CYS A 65 -5.17 0.41 13.28
CA CYS A 65 -5.52 -1.00 13.14
C CYS A 65 -6.31 -1.52 14.36
N ASP A 66 -5.99 -1.06 15.57
CA ASP A 66 -6.75 -1.41 16.77
C ASP A 66 -8.15 -0.80 16.77
N TYR A 67 -8.29 0.44 16.29
CA TYR A 67 -9.60 1.08 16.13
C TYR A 67 -10.47 0.30 15.13
N LEU A 68 -9.88 -0.13 14.01
CA LEU A 68 -10.56 -1.00 13.04
C LEU A 68 -11.02 -2.30 13.68
N ARG A 69 -10.11 -3.02 14.36
CA ARG A 69 -10.46 -4.28 15.06
C ARG A 69 -11.63 -4.08 16.01
N ASN A 70 -11.55 -3.09 16.88
CA ASN A 70 -12.59 -2.80 17.87
C ASN A 70 -13.93 -2.42 17.21
N THR A 71 -13.89 -1.74 16.06
CA THR A 71 -15.11 -1.37 15.32
C THR A 71 -15.76 -2.60 14.69
N PHE A 72 -14.97 -3.49 14.09
CA PHE A 72 -15.48 -4.73 13.49
C PHE A 72 -16.01 -5.69 14.54
N ASP A 73 -15.34 -5.82 15.68
CA ASP A 73 -15.78 -6.68 16.77
C ASP A 73 -17.10 -6.18 17.39
N LYS A 74 -17.32 -4.86 17.45
CA LYS A 74 -18.61 -4.27 17.88
C LYS A 74 -19.74 -4.54 16.89
N VAL A 75 -19.47 -4.43 15.59
CA VAL A 75 -20.48 -4.67 14.54
C VAL A 75 -20.78 -6.17 14.41
N GLY A 76 -19.79 -7.02 14.62
CA GLY A 76 -19.87 -8.47 14.51
C GLY A 76 -20.27 -9.19 15.80
N ALA A 77 -20.93 -8.52 16.76
CA ALA A 77 -21.26 -9.02 18.11
C ALA A 77 -22.28 -10.18 18.18
N GLY A 78 -22.21 -11.14 17.25
CA GLY A 78 -23.00 -12.37 17.18
C GLY A 78 -22.20 -13.57 16.64
N ASP A 79 -20.92 -13.68 16.99
CA ASP A 79 -20.01 -14.82 16.70
C ASP A 79 -19.70 -15.15 15.23
N GLN A 80 -20.12 -14.33 14.26
CA GLN A 80 -19.94 -14.63 12.83
C GLN A 80 -18.69 -14.02 12.18
N LEU A 81 -18.00 -13.09 12.85
CA LEU A 81 -16.80 -12.43 12.34
C LEU A 81 -15.74 -12.34 13.44
N THR A 82 -14.54 -12.82 13.14
CA THR A 82 -13.37 -12.64 14.01
C THR A 82 -12.34 -11.79 13.27
N THR A 83 -11.93 -10.68 13.88
CA THR A 83 -10.94 -9.79 13.29
C THR A 83 -9.52 -10.14 13.77
N ARG A 84 -8.57 -10.19 12.84
CA ARG A 84 -7.13 -10.35 13.12
C ARG A 84 -6.37 -9.20 12.48
N VAL A 85 -5.32 -8.75 13.16
CA VAL A 85 -4.47 -7.65 12.72
C VAL A 85 -3.05 -8.16 12.63
N ASP A 86 -2.49 -8.12 11.43
CA ASP A 86 -1.10 -8.48 11.16
C ASP A 86 -0.32 -7.26 10.70
N VAL A 87 0.66 -6.84 11.50
CA VAL A 87 1.56 -5.72 11.18
C VAL A 87 2.87 -6.29 10.66
N LEU A 88 3.09 -6.21 9.34
CA LEU A 88 4.27 -6.81 8.70
C LEU A 88 5.59 -6.12 9.09
N SER A 89 5.55 -4.84 9.48
CA SER A 89 6.72 -4.07 9.93
C SER A 89 7.91 -4.16 8.94
N HIS A 90 9.14 -4.21 9.44
CA HIS A 90 10.40 -4.22 8.66
C HIS A 90 10.60 -5.48 7.81
N ALA A 91 9.81 -6.54 7.99
CA ALA A 91 9.87 -7.69 7.08
C ALA A 91 9.55 -7.29 5.62
N GLN A 92 8.88 -6.15 5.42
CA GLN A 92 8.59 -5.56 4.12
C GLN A 92 9.82 -4.98 3.41
N GLU A 93 10.92 -4.67 4.11
CA GLU A 93 12.18 -4.24 3.50
C GLU A 93 12.83 -5.37 2.69
N GLY A 94 12.45 -6.61 3.02
CA GLY A 94 12.86 -7.81 2.31
C GLY A 94 14.24 -8.31 2.76
N GLY A 95 14.79 -9.19 1.92
CA GLY A 95 16.14 -9.72 2.07
C GLY A 95 16.92 -9.46 0.78
N PRO A 96 17.38 -10.50 0.06
CA PRO A 96 17.97 -10.31 -1.26
C PRO A 96 16.97 -9.62 -2.22
N PRO A 97 17.40 -8.61 -3.00
CA PRO A 97 16.51 -7.88 -3.89
C PRO A 97 15.94 -8.79 -4.99
N SER A 98 14.72 -8.50 -5.44
CA SER A 98 14.06 -9.24 -6.51
C SER A 98 14.78 -9.07 -7.85
N ALA A 99 14.49 -9.93 -8.83
CA ALA A 99 15.03 -9.79 -10.18
C ALA A 99 14.68 -8.42 -10.80
N PHE A 100 13.48 -7.91 -10.53
CA PHE A 100 13.04 -6.60 -10.98
C PHE A 100 13.88 -5.48 -10.35
N ASP A 101 14.06 -5.50 -9.03
CA ASP A 101 14.81 -4.46 -8.31
C ASP A 101 16.28 -4.43 -8.75
N ARG A 102 16.90 -5.59 -8.97
CA ARG A 102 18.27 -5.69 -9.50
C ARG A 102 18.39 -5.05 -10.88
N GLN A 103 17.49 -5.39 -11.79
CA GLN A 103 17.53 -4.85 -13.16
C GLN A 103 17.20 -3.36 -13.20
N MET A 104 16.23 -2.91 -12.41
CA MET A 104 15.88 -1.50 -12.30
C MET A 104 17.04 -0.69 -11.70
N GLY A 105 17.65 -1.17 -10.62
CA GLY A 105 18.81 -0.53 -10.00
C GLY A 105 19.99 -0.41 -10.97
N LEU A 106 20.32 -1.50 -11.67
CA LEU A 106 21.40 -1.50 -12.67
C LEU A 106 21.13 -0.49 -13.79
N ARG A 107 19.93 -0.48 -14.37
CA ARG A 107 19.57 0.47 -15.44
C ARG A 107 19.64 1.91 -14.96
N LYS A 108 19.10 2.22 -13.77
CA LYS A 108 19.17 3.57 -13.19
C LYS A 108 20.61 4.00 -12.95
N ALA A 109 21.48 3.11 -12.47
CA ALA A 109 22.90 3.42 -12.28
C ALA A 109 23.61 3.75 -13.61
N ILE A 110 23.32 2.99 -14.67
CA ILE A 110 23.85 3.28 -16.02
C ILE A 110 23.39 4.67 -16.50
N TYR A 111 22.10 4.98 -16.37
CA TYR A 111 21.58 6.29 -16.78
C TYR A 111 22.18 7.44 -15.95
N ALA A 112 22.32 7.26 -14.64
CA ALA A 112 22.97 8.23 -13.77
C ALA A 112 24.42 8.49 -14.18
N PHE A 113 25.17 7.43 -14.48
CA PHE A 113 26.55 7.57 -14.95
C PHE A 113 26.64 8.26 -16.31
N GLN A 114 25.74 7.93 -17.24
CA GLN A 114 25.67 8.61 -18.54
C GLN A 114 25.35 10.11 -18.40
N GLY A 115 24.47 10.47 -17.47
CA GLY A 115 24.18 11.86 -17.15
C GLY A 115 25.35 12.59 -16.51
N PHE A 116 26.10 11.92 -15.64
CA PHE A 116 27.30 12.49 -15.06
C PHE A 116 28.39 12.77 -16.12
N MET A 117 28.56 11.86 -17.08
CA MET A 117 29.54 12.01 -18.17
C MET A 117 29.12 13.04 -19.23
N ASP A 118 27.81 13.23 -19.42
CA ASP A 118 27.23 14.20 -20.34
C ASP A 118 26.03 14.92 -19.69
N PRO A 119 26.29 15.96 -18.86
CA PRO A 119 25.26 16.64 -18.08
C PRO A 119 24.13 17.23 -18.94
N LYS A 120 24.39 17.53 -20.22
CA LYS A 120 23.36 18.01 -21.15
C LYS A 120 22.19 17.03 -21.32
N LYS A 121 22.41 15.73 -21.06
CA LYS A 121 21.36 14.70 -21.06
C LYS A 121 20.42 14.79 -19.86
N MET A 122 20.84 15.45 -18.78
CA MET A 122 20.09 15.57 -17.53
C MET A 122 19.35 16.92 -17.41
N GLY A 123 19.40 17.74 -18.47
CA GLY A 123 18.81 19.07 -18.51
C GLY A 123 19.80 20.17 -18.14
N GLU A 124 19.27 21.38 -17.89
CA GLU A 124 20.08 22.57 -17.61
C GLU A 124 20.33 22.81 -16.12
N SER A 125 19.78 21.96 -15.24
CA SER A 125 19.89 22.11 -13.80
C SER A 125 21.14 21.39 -13.26
N ASP A 126 21.79 22.01 -12.27
CA ASP A 126 22.94 21.44 -11.56
C ASP A 126 22.55 20.21 -10.70
N CYS A 127 21.25 20.00 -10.47
CA CYS A 127 20.71 18.86 -9.76
C CYS A 127 19.46 18.30 -10.47
N CYS A 128 19.35 16.98 -10.56
CA CYS A 128 18.23 16.29 -11.19
C CYS A 128 17.82 15.03 -10.41
N VAL A 129 16.58 14.58 -10.60
CA VAL A 129 16.09 13.28 -10.10
C VAL A 129 15.81 12.37 -11.29
N LEU A 130 16.54 11.26 -11.37
CA LEU A 130 16.36 10.24 -12.40
C LEU A 130 15.15 9.36 -12.08
N GLY A 131 14.15 9.41 -12.95
CA GLY A 131 12.82 8.86 -12.71
C GLY A 131 12.30 8.06 -13.90
N LYS A 132 11.28 7.26 -13.64
CA LYS A 132 10.48 6.64 -14.71
C LYS A 132 9.19 7.44 -14.85
N SER A 133 8.95 8.00 -16.03
CA SER A 133 7.70 8.66 -16.39
C SER A 133 6.91 7.80 -17.38
N LEU A 134 5.62 8.07 -17.54
CA LEU A 134 4.74 7.40 -18.50
C LEU A 134 5.25 7.47 -19.95
N ARG A 135 6.10 8.44 -20.26
CA ARG A 135 6.68 8.66 -21.61
C ARG A 135 8.07 8.05 -21.81
N GLY A 136 8.64 7.37 -20.81
CA GLY A 136 9.99 6.79 -20.88
C GLY A 136 10.86 7.14 -19.67
N TRP A 137 12.17 6.89 -19.79
CA TRP A 137 13.17 7.28 -18.79
C TRP A 137 13.55 8.75 -19.01
N LEU A 138 13.50 9.54 -17.93
CA LEU A 138 14.06 10.90 -17.84
C LEU A 138 15.25 10.83 -16.89
#